data_AF-A0A2G6PH47-F1
#
_entry.id   AF-A0A2G6PH47-F1
#
_cell.length_a   1.000
_cell.length_b   1.000
_cell.length_c   1.000
_cell.angle_alpha   90.00
_cell.angle_beta   90.00
_cell.angle_gamma   90.00
#
_symmetry.space_group_name_H-M   'P 1'
#
loop_
_entity.id
_entity.type
_entity.pdbx_description
1 polymer ?
#
loop_
_entity_poly.entity_id
_entity_poly.type
_entity_poly.pdbx_seq_one_letter_code
_entity_poly.pdbx_strand_id
1 'polypeptide(L)'
;MKVYLEFKDGASDKFWAIEVSGCAHTVRFGRSGTEGQEKVKEFASEGEAKRDAEKLVAAKRRKGYVDAAPPAGPPPPTSEMLDCEPLPGGRAALFVEVKLKPLNDFRAKFWKRQMDALLRDTMYDGSYRLESTQRLDDLSAEFEVIAAWTVPGMPHEVERDAQGLISAIRYRINGMEVLSLQRDASEAGWLLGSIRPFFLHERERGFLFGRKRDVIEGTRRLLSRYAAYLAEQVEVLEGAELEHSKGEKIRAVAEGNIAILAQDLMHGAGYTYALEEKEKSVRLYIRLHAGSDARCLELSLPHRTFPKRIADVMPTVAAVERLLAEVGVPFLLGNADGAPEWGSVELTGDNEYFLQSKTADPRRVKLVRMGQEALRLAFPSLLEGSGYGEYSLELRSGFHLYRDASTDESCMYPAILHVKMPQRKVLHLLFDYETFTDYLPAIVPTIRLVEATMASAPLAFKYHSTRYYQYESLAWHEPGH
;
A
#
# COMPACT_ATOMS: atom_id res chain seq x y z
N MET A 1 32.24 34.19 -13.94
CA MET A 1 32.94 34.48 -15.22
C MET A 1 32.32 33.60 -16.30
N LYS A 2 31.99 34.12 -17.49
CA LYS A 2 31.48 33.32 -18.62
C LYS A 2 32.21 33.70 -19.90
N VAL A 3 32.68 32.72 -20.67
CA VAL A 3 33.32 32.93 -21.97
C VAL A 3 32.80 31.88 -22.96
N TYR A 4 32.38 32.34 -24.14
CA TYR A 4 31.94 31.49 -25.25
C TYR A 4 32.84 31.75 -26.45
N LEU A 5 33.35 30.67 -27.03
CA LEU A 5 34.27 30.71 -28.16
C LEU A 5 33.81 29.78 -29.28
N GLU A 6 34.03 30.19 -30.52
CA GLU A 6 33.79 29.37 -31.71
C GLU A 6 35.09 29.08 -32.47
N PHE A 7 35.15 27.94 -33.14
CA PHE A 7 36.23 27.57 -34.03
C PHE A 7 35.66 27.05 -35.34
N LYS A 8 36.00 27.72 -36.44
CA LYS A 8 35.58 27.37 -37.81
C LYS A 8 36.80 27.19 -38.70
N ASP A 9 36.94 26.02 -39.29
CA ASP A 9 37.98 25.71 -40.28
C ASP A 9 37.51 24.58 -41.20
N GLY A 10 37.34 24.86 -42.50
CA GLY A 10 37.05 23.91 -43.59
C GLY A 10 35.90 22.91 -43.33
N ALA A 11 36.17 21.88 -42.54
CA ALA A 11 35.24 20.80 -42.14
C ALA A 11 34.85 20.81 -40.65
N SER A 12 35.39 21.72 -39.83
CA SER A 12 35.14 21.85 -38.39
C SER A 12 34.35 23.11 -38.08
N ASP A 13 33.19 22.94 -37.46
CA ASP A 13 32.41 24.02 -36.84
C ASP A 13 32.11 23.61 -35.39
N LYS A 14 32.82 24.22 -34.44
CA LYS A 14 32.86 23.79 -33.04
C LYS A 14 32.66 24.97 -32.11
N PHE A 15 32.02 24.71 -30.98
CA PHE A 15 31.90 25.67 -29.89
C PHE A 15 32.62 25.16 -28.63
N TRP A 16 33.06 26.10 -27.81
CA TRP A 16 33.62 25.85 -26.49
C TRP A 16 33.21 26.98 -25.55
N ALA A 17 32.65 26.63 -24.40
CA ALA A 17 32.21 27.58 -23.39
C ALA A 17 32.78 27.20 -22.03
N ILE A 18 33.04 28.20 -21.19
CA ILE A 18 33.39 27.99 -19.79
C ILE A 18 32.63 28.97 -18.91
N GLU A 19 32.11 28.44 -17.80
CA GLU A 19 31.45 29.18 -16.75
C GLU A 19 32.09 28.87 -15.40
N VAL A 20 32.43 29.90 -14.64
CA VAL A 20 32.92 29.78 -13.26
C VAL A 20 31.79 30.18 -12.32
N SER A 21 31.42 29.25 -11.42
CA SER A 21 30.42 29.42 -10.37
C SER A 21 31.01 28.96 -9.04
N GLY A 22 31.20 29.90 -8.10
CA GLY A 22 31.85 29.63 -6.82
C GLY A 22 33.23 28.97 -6.99
N CYS A 23 33.46 27.86 -6.27
CA CYS A 23 34.69 27.09 -6.28
C CYS A 23 34.80 26.07 -7.43
N ALA A 24 33.93 26.13 -8.44
CA ALA A 24 33.95 25.21 -9.57
C ALA A 24 33.91 25.96 -10.90
N HIS A 25 34.37 25.29 -11.95
CA HIS A 25 34.06 25.70 -13.30
C HIS A 25 33.50 24.55 -14.13
N THR A 26 32.65 24.93 -15.07
CA THR A 26 31.99 24.06 -16.02
C THR A 26 32.44 24.40 -17.43
N VAL A 27 32.91 23.40 -18.17
CA VAL A 27 33.32 23.53 -19.57
C VAL A 27 32.33 22.76 -20.45
N ARG A 28 31.72 23.44 -21.42
CA ARG A 28 30.85 22.85 -22.44
C ARG A 28 31.50 22.91 -23.81
N PHE A 29 31.51 21.83 -24.58
CA PHE A 29 32.14 21.80 -25.90
C PHE A 29 31.46 20.83 -26.87
N GLY A 30 31.42 21.16 -28.15
CA GLY A 30 30.73 20.32 -29.14
C GLY A 30 30.80 20.89 -30.54
N ARG A 31 30.06 20.26 -31.46
CA ARG A 31 29.80 20.81 -32.79
C ARG A 31 28.74 21.90 -32.69
N SER A 32 28.90 23.01 -33.41
CA SER A 32 27.92 24.09 -33.42
C SER A 32 26.53 23.57 -33.80
N GLY A 33 25.48 23.97 -33.07
CA GLY A 33 24.11 23.48 -33.24
C GLY A 33 23.76 22.15 -32.53
N THR A 34 24.66 21.61 -31.71
CA THR A 34 24.39 20.44 -30.83
C THR A 34 24.42 20.86 -29.36
N GLU A 35 23.84 20.05 -28.46
CA GLU A 35 23.91 20.29 -26.99
C GLU A 35 25.36 20.21 -26.45
N GLY A 36 26.23 19.45 -27.14
CA GLY A 36 27.63 19.26 -26.79
C GLY A 36 27.83 18.31 -25.60
N GLN A 37 29.03 18.38 -25.02
CA GLN A 37 29.42 17.63 -23.82
C GLN A 37 29.85 18.61 -22.74
N GLU A 38 29.61 18.24 -21.49
CA GLU A 38 29.92 19.06 -20.32
C GLU A 38 30.91 18.37 -19.38
N LYS A 39 31.83 19.15 -18.82
CA LYS A 39 32.77 18.71 -17.78
C LYS A 39 32.86 19.74 -16.67
N VAL A 40 32.66 19.30 -15.44
CA VAL A 40 32.79 20.11 -14.23
C VAL A 40 34.13 19.80 -13.55
N LYS A 41 34.78 20.83 -13.02
CA LYS A 41 36.00 20.70 -12.20
C LYS A 41 35.88 21.60 -10.97
N GLU A 42 36.12 21.02 -9.81
CA GLU A 42 36.05 21.68 -8.50
C GLU A 42 37.45 22.07 -8.00
N PHE A 43 37.51 23.12 -7.18
CA PHE A 43 38.73 23.73 -6.65
C PHE A 43 38.56 24.07 -5.16
N ALA A 44 39.67 24.33 -4.47
CA ALA A 44 39.65 24.69 -3.05
C ALA A 44 39.15 26.13 -2.81
N SER A 45 39.16 26.99 -3.83
CA SER A 45 38.69 28.37 -3.72
C SER A 45 38.19 28.93 -5.06
N GLU A 46 37.33 29.95 -4.99
CA GLU A 46 36.86 30.69 -6.17
C GLU A 46 38.02 31.31 -6.97
N GLY A 47 39.06 31.79 -6.26
CA GLY A 47 40.25 32.36 -6.86
C GLY A 47 41.04 31.37 -7.72
N GLU A 48 41.12 30.11 -7.28
CA GLU A 48 41.73 29.02 -8.06
C GLU A 48 40.88 28.64 -9.27
N ALA A 49 39.56 28.51 -9.10
CA ALA A 49 38.64 28.20 -10.18
C ALA A 49 38.71 29.24 -11.31
N LYS A 50 38.77 30.52 -10.96
CA LYS A 50 38.91 31.62 -11.91
C LYS A 50 40.26 31.61 -12.63
N ARG A 51 41.37 31.41 -11.90
CA ARG A 51 42.72 31.34 -12.51
C ARG A 51 42.86 30.17 -13.49
N ASP A 52 42.31 29.01 -13.16
CA ASP A 52 42.33 27.84 -14.06
C ASP A 52 41.46 28.09 -15.30
N ALA A 53 40.28 28.70 -15.12
CA ALA A 53 39.41 29.07 -16.23
C ALA A 53 40.07 30.08 -17.19
N GLU A 54 40.75 31.11 -16.68
CA GLU A 54 41.48 32.09 -17.49
C GLU A 54 42.62 31.42 -18.30
N LYS A 55 43.34 30.46 -17.71
CA LYS A 55 44.35 29.66 -18.42
C LYS A 55 43.74 28.86 -19.57
N LEU A 56 42.59 28.22 -19.35
CA LEU A 56 41.89 27.44 -20.38
C LEU A 56 41.40 28.33 -21.53
N VAL A 57 40.84 29.50 -21.22
CA VAL A 57 40.42 30.50 -22.21
C VAL A 57 41.60 30.95 -23.06
N ALA A 58 42.72 31.33 -22.43
CA ALA A 58 43.92 31.74 -23.15
C ALA A 58 44.47 30.62 -24.05
N ALA A 59 44.46 29.38 -23.57
CA ALA A 59 44.89 28.22 -24.36
C ALA A 59 43.98 27.96 -25.56
N LYS A 60 42.66 28.16 -25.43
CA LYS A 60 41.71 28.00 -26.54
C LYS A 60 41.86 29.10 -27.58
N ARG A 61 41.99 30.37 -27.16
CA ARG A 61 42.26 31.49 -28.07
C ARG A 61 43.53 31.27 -28.89
N ARG A 62 44.60 30.76 -28.28
CA ARG A 62 45.84 30.39 -28.99
C ARG A 62 45.66 29.29 -30.04
N LYS A 63 44.62 28.46 -29.91
CA LYS A 63 44.27 27.40 -30.87
C LYS A 63 43.32 27.89 -31.98
N GLY A 64 43.14 29.19 -32.12
CA GLY A 64 42.31 29.80 -33.17
C GLY A 64 40.82 29.92 -32.82
N TYR A 65 40.43 29.66 -31.57
CA TYR A 65 39.06 29.93 -31.13
C TYR A 65 38.85 31.43 -30.97
N VAL A 66 37.76 31.96 -31.51
CA VAL A 66 37.42 33.39 -31.46
C VAL A 66 36.28 33.63 -30.49
N ASP A 67 36.32 34.77 -29.81
CA ASP A 67 35.22 35.20 -28.94
C ASP A 67 33.95 35.42 -29.78
N ALA A 68 32.86 34.78 -29.35
CA ALA A 68 31.55 34.88 -29.99
C ALA A 68 30.49 35.14 -28.92
N ALA A 69 29.37 35.74 -29.33
CA ALA A 69 28.19 35.73 -28.48
C ALA A 69 27.66 34.28 -28.44
N PRO A 70 27.30 33.74 -27.27
CA PRO A 70 26.54 32.50 -27.24
C PRO A 70 25.30 32.69 -28.11
N PRO A 71 24.87 31.67 -28.89
CA PRO A 71 23.60 31.75 -29.58
C PRO A 71 22.56 32.20 -28.55
N ALA A 72 21.72 33.17 -28.93
CA ALA A 72 20.59 33.56 -28.10
C ALA A 72 19.93 32.27 -27.62
N GLY A 73 19.68 32.16 -26.32
CA GLY A 73 18.99 30.99 -25.77
C GLY A 73 17.73 30.69 -26.59
N PRO A 74 17.13 29.50 -26.45
CA PRO A 74 15.87 29.19 -27.13
C PRO A 74 14.94 30.41 -27.05
N PRO A 75 14.29 30.79 -28.16
CA PRO A 75 13.47 32.00 -28.22
C PRO A 75 12.53 32.03 -27.02
N PRO A 76 12.23 33.23 -26.47
CA PRO A 76 11.34 33.34 -25.33
C PRO A 76 10.08 32.53 -25.61
N PRO A 77 9.64 31.68 -24.67
CA PRO A 77 8.53 30.78 -24.90
C PRO A 77 7.31 31.58 -25.35
N THR A 78 6.72 31.16 -26.47
CA THR A 78 5.54 31.81 -27.04
C THR A 78 4.40 31.72 -26.02
N SER A 79 3.78 32.85 -25.71
CA SER A 79 2.56 32.88 -24.89
C SER A 79 1.49 32.00 -25.57
N GLU A 80 1.11 30.91 -24.91
CA GLU A 80 0.12 29.94 -25.39
C GLU A 80 -1.08 29.98 -24.45
N MET A 81 -2.31 30.01 -24.99
CA MET A 81 -3.51 29.82 -24.18
C MET A 81 -3.88 28.33 -24.22
N LEU A 82 -3.91 27.67 -23.07
CA LEU A 82 -4.24 26.25 -23.02
C LEU A 82 -5.72 26.01 -23.31
N ASP A 83 -6.01 24.94 -24.06
CA ASP A 83 -7.35 24.40 -24.17
C ASP A 83 -7.69 23.67 -22.87
N CYS A 84 -8.54 24.30 -22.06
CA CYS A 84 -8.91 23.83 -20.72
C CYS A 84 -10.37 23.42 -20.69
N GLU A 85 -10.65 22.35 -19.96
CA GLU A 85 -12.02 21.99 -19.63
C GLU A 85 -12.67 23.15 -18.85
N PRO A 86 -13.81 23.69 -19.31
CA PRO A 86 -14.43 24.82 -18.64
C PRO A 86 -14.85 24.40 -17.24
N LEU A 87 -14.57 25.26 -16.26
CA LEU A 87 -15.11 25.11 -14.91
C LEU A 87 -16.64 24.95 -14.99
N PRO A 88 -17.21 23.81 -14.56
CA PRO A 88 -18.64 23.57 -14.70
C PRO A 88 -19.44 24.69 -14.02
N GLY A 89 -20.32 25.37 -14.76
CA GLY A 89 -21.33 26.30 -14.21
C GLY A 89 -20.83 27.44 -13.30
N GLY A 90 -19.63 28.00 -13.51
CA GLY A 90 -19.15 29.13 -12.69
C GLY A 90 -18.80 28.76 -11.25
N ARG A 91 -18.49 27.48 -10.99
CA ARG A 91 -18.14 26.90 -9.68
C ARG A 91 -16.82 27.40 -9.07
N ALA A 92 -16.24 28.50 -9.55
CA ALA A 92 -15.12 29.17 -8.91
C ALA A 92 -15.40 29.52 -7.43
N ALA A 93 -16.68 29.75 -7.08
CA ALA A 93 -17.12 30.00 -5.70
C ALA A 93 -16.94 28.80 -4.74
N LEU A 94 -16.71 27.58 -5.24
CA LEU A 94 -16.38 26.43 -4.39
C LEU A 94 -14.96 26.51 -3.82
N PHE A 95 -14.09 27.31 -4.46
CA PHE A 95 -12.69 27.46 -4.09
C PHE A 95 -12.53 28.56 -3.05
N VAL A 96 -12.89 28.22 -1.81
CA VAL A 96 -12.70 29.05 -0.62
C VAL A 96 -11.94 28.24 0.41
N GLU A 97 -10.94 28.84 1.08
CA GLU A 97 -10.04 28.13 2.00
C GLU A 97 -10.76 27.26 3.02
N VAL A 98 -11.88 27.75 3.56
CA VAL A 98 -12.70 27.05 4.57
C VAL A 98 -13.25 25.74 4.03
N LYS A 99 -13.63 25.67 2.75
CA LYS A 99 -14.19 24.47 2.14
C LYS A 99 -13.12 23.47 1.69
N LEU A 100 -11.93 23.94 1.36
CA LEU A 100 -10.92 23.15 0.66
C LEU A 100 -9.76 22.69 1.53
N LYS A 101 -9.33 23.43 2.56
CA LYS A 101 -8.25 22.96 3.44
C LYS A 101 -8.57 21.56 4.00
N PRO A 102 -7.57 20.68 4.17
CA PRO A 102 -7.75 19.38 4.80
C PRO A 102 -8.13 19.62 6.27
N LEU A 103 -9.43 19.77 6.52
CA LEU A 103 -9.96 20.05 7.87
C LEU A 103 -9.87 18.83 8.79
N ASN A 104 -9.67 17.63 8.22
CA ASN A 104 -9.54 16.36 8.93
C ASN A 104 -8.77 15.33 8.09
N ASP A 105 -8.38 14.23 8.75
CA ASP A 105 -7.65 13.11 8.14
C ASP A 105 -8.40 12.47 6.96
N PHE A 106 -9.73 12.44 7.00
CA PHE A 106 -10.57 11.88 5.94
C PHE A 106 -10.42 12.70 4.65
N ARG A 107 -10.60 14.02 4.73
CA ARG A 107 -10.41 14.96 3.62
C ARG A 107 -9.00 14.88 3.05
N ALA A 108 -7.98 14.85 3.92
CA ALA A 108 -6.59 14.72 3.50
C ALA A 108 -6.35 13.44 2.67
N LYS A 109 -6.82 12.29 3.18
CA LYS A 109 -6.71 11.00 2.47
C LYS A 109 -7.52 10.98 1.17
N PHE A 110 -8.72 11.54 1.18
CA PHE A 110 -9.56 11.65 -0.01
C PHE A 110 -8.84 12.42 -1.11
N TRP A 111 -8.38 13.64 -0.81
CA TRP A 111 -7.70 14.50 -1.78
C TRP A 111 -6.41 13.89 -2.30
N LYS A 112 -5.61 13.28 -1.43
CA LYS A 112 -4.39 12.56 -1.83
C LYS A 112 -4.71 11.43 -2.82
N ARG A 113 -5.77 10.67 -2.58
CA ARG A 113 -6.21 9.60 -3.50
C ARG A 113 -6.67 10.14 -4.86
N GLN A 114 -7.43 11.24 -4.88
CA GLN A 114 -7.89 11.86 -6.12
C GLN A 114 -6.72 12.44 -6.92
N MET A 115 -5.79 13.12 -6.26
CA MET A 115 -4.58 13.62 -6.91
C MET A 115 -3.72 12.50 -7.47
N ASP A 116 -3.56 11.40 -6.73
CA ASP A 116 -2.85 10.22 -7.22
C ASP A 116 -3.50 9.64 -8.48
N ALA A 117 -4.83 9.61 -8.56
CA ALA A 117 -5.55 9.18 -9.75
C ALA A 117 -5.34 10.14 -10.93
N LEU A 118 -5.48 11.45 -10.69
CA LEU A 118 -5.28 12.47 -11.72
C LEU A 118 -3.85 12.46 -12.28
N LEU A 119 -2.84 12.38 -11.41
CA LEU A 119 -1.44 12.35 -11.83
C LEU A 119 -1.10 11.09 -12.63
N ARG A 120 -1.68 9.94 -12.28
CA ARG A 120 -1.54 8.70 -13.07
C ARG A 120 -2.04 8.87 -14.50
N ASP A 121 -3.17 9.55 -14.66
CA ASP A 121 -3.83 9.75 -15.95
C ASP A 121 -3.19 10.88 -16.79
N THR A 122 -2.54 11.85 -16.14
CA THR A 122 -2.00 13.05 -16.81
C THR A 122 -0.48 13.05 -16.91
N MET A 123 0.20 13.05 -15.77
CA MET A 123 1.65 13.19 -15.63
C MET A 123 2.41 11.89 -15.87
N TYR A 124 1.80 10.75 -15.54
CA TYR A 124 2.50 9.45 -15.54
C TYR A 124 2.12 8.54 -16.72
N ASP A 125 1.07 8.83 -17.48
CA ASP A 125 0.66 8.12 -18.71
C ASP A 125 0.83 6.59 -18.64
N GLY A 126 0.25 5.97 -17.60
CA GLY A 126 0.31 4.51 -17.39
C GLY A 126 1.65 3.94 -16.91
N SER A 127 2.68 4.77 -16.67
CA SER A 127 3.96 4.36 -16.09
C SER A 127 4.02 4.53 -14.56
N TYR A 128 4.88 3.75 -13.88
CA TYR A 128 5.11 3.91 -12.43
C TYR A 128 5.90 5.21 -12.14
N ARG A 129 5.66 5.80 -10.95
CA ARG A 129 6.29 7.04 -10.46
C ARG A 129 7.82 7.01 -10.65
N LEU A 130 8.41 8.14 -11.04
CA LEU A 130 9.86 8.30 -11.21
C LEU A 130 10.65 7.87 -9.95
N GLU A 131 11.66 7.03 -10.14
CA GLU A 131 12.76 6.90 -9.19
C GLU A 131 13.74 8.09 -9.36
N SER A 132 14.05 8.74 -8.23
CA SER A 132 14.85 9.97 -8.12
C SER A 132 16.32 9.76 -8.52
N THR A 133 16.65 9.93 -9.80
CA THR A 133 18.03 9.76 -10.30
C THR A 133 18.58 10.90 -11.20
N GLN A 134 17.88 12.03 -11.36
CA GLN A 134 18.28 13.14 -12.25
C GLN A 134 18.62 14.46 -11.50
N ARG A 135 19.57 15.27 -12.04
CA ARG A 135 20.18 16.48 -11.42
C ARG A 135 19.40 17.79 -11.65
N LEU A 136 19.80 18.83 -10.88
CA LEU A 136 19.13 20.12 -10.60
C LEU A 136 18.96 21.12 -11.75
N ASP A 137 19.77 21.02 -12.78
CA ASP A 137 19.95 22.13 -13.72
C ASP A 137 18.98 21.99 -14.92
N ASP A 138 18.11 20.99 -14.86
CA ASP A 138 17.54 20.34 -16.04
C ASP A 138 16.09 20.73 -16.35
N LEU A 139 15.39 21.43 -15.44
CA LEU A 139 13.97 21.82 -15.62
C LEU A 139 13.72 23.32 -15.76
N SER A 140 14.76 24.16 -15.74
CA SER A 140 14.56 25.62 -15.80
C SER A 140 13.91 26.07 -17.10
N ALA A 141 14.24 25.42 -18.22
CA ALA A 141 13.67 25.73 -19.53
C ALA A 141 12.18 25.35 -19.58
N GLU A 142 11.82 24.18 -19.05
CA GLU A 142 10.45 23.68 -18.95
C GLU A 142 9.59 24.61 -18.10
N PHE A 143 10.11 25.12 -16.98
CA PHE A 143 9.37 26.07 -16.14
C PHE A 143 9.14 27.42 -16.83
N GLU A 144 10.08 27.92 -17.64
CA GLU A 144 9.84 29.13 -18.45
C GLU A 144 8.74 28.89 -19.49
N VAL A 145 8.71 27.70 -20.12
CA VAL A 145 7.63 27.31 -21.05
C VAL A 145 6.29 27.25 -20.33
N ILE A 146 6.22 26.56 -19.18
CA ILE A 146 4.99 26.42 -18.40
C ILE A 146 4.49 27.78 -17.90
N ALA A 147 5.40 28.66 -17.47
CA ALA A 147 5.05 29.99 -16.96
C ALA A 147 4.50 30.94 -18.05
N ALA A 148 4.80 30.68 -19.33
CA ALA A 148 4.26 31.44 -20.45
C ALA A 148 2.81 31.05 -20.81
N TRP A 149 2.28 29.97 -20.24
CA TRP A 149 0.92 29.52 -20.53
C TRP A 149 -0.13 30.34 -19.82
N THR A 150 -1.14 30.78 -20.56
CA THR A 150 -2.38 31.28 -19.99
C THR A 150 -3.32 30.11 -19.76
N VAL A 151 -3.71 29.89 -18.50
CA VAL A 151 -4.63 28.82 -18.11
C VAL A 151 -5.99 29.44 -17.75
N PRO A 152 -7.01 29.34 -18.62
CA PRO A 152 -8.34 29.90 -18.37
C PRO A 152 -8.91 29.49 -17.00
N GLY A 153 -9.33 30.48 -16.21
CA GLY A 153 -9.91 30.24 -14.87
C GLY A 153 -8.90 29.97 -13.76
N MET A 154 -7.61 29.83 -14.06
CA MET A 154 -6.53 29.64 -13.10
C MET A 154 -5.37 30.64 -13.34
N PRO A 155 -5.54 31.93 -13.02
CA PRO A 155 -4.42 32.87 -13.07
C PRO A 155 -3.26 32.40 -12.21
N HIS A 156 -2.03 32.60 -12.68
CA HIS A 156 -0.82 32.23 -11.96
C HIS A 156 0.11 33.40 -11.67
N GLU A 157 0.89 33.25 -10.61
CA GLU A 157 2.01 34.11 -10.28
C GLU A 157 3.31 33.32 -10.37
N VAL A 158 4.39 34.00 -10.76
CA VAL A 158 5.72 33.40 -10.95
C VAL A 158 6.66 33.96 -9.91
N GLU A 159 7.27 33.07 -9.13
CA GLU A 159 8.35 33.40 -8.19
C GLU A 159 9.70 33.03 -8.81
N ARG A 160 10.72 33.86 -8.57
CA ARG A 160 12.08 33.64 -9.06
C ARG A 160 13.06 33.63 -7.88
N ASP A 161 14.08 32.79 -7.99
CA ASP A 161 15.16 32.72 -7.00
C ASP A 161 16.19 33.85 -7.16
N ALA A 162 17.21 33.86 -6.31
CA ALA A 162 18.30 34.85 -6.33
C ALA A 162 19.13 34.82 -7.63
N GLN A 163 19.05 33.74 -8.40
CA GLN A 163 19.71 33.55 -9.69
C GLN A 163 18.82 34.00 -10.87
N GLY A 164 17.59 34.44 -10.59
CA GLY A 164 16.62 34.88 -11.58
C GLY A 164 15.86 33.74 -12.27
N LEU A 165 16.04 32.49 -11.84
CA LEU A 165 15.36 31.33 -12.38
C LEU A 165 14.00 31.15 -11.68
N ILE A 166 12.98 30.68 -12.40
CA ILE A 166 11.67 30.41 -11.81
C ILE A 166 11.81 29.36 -10.71
N SER A 167 11.43 29.71 -9.48
CA SER A 167 11.42 28.83 -8.31
C SER A 167 10.03 28.24 -8.08
N ALA A 168 8.96 28.98 -8.40
CA ALA A 168 7.61 28.47 -8.29
C ALA A 168 6.64 29.13 -9.29
N ILE A 169 5.62 28.37 -9.70
CA ILE A 169 4.46 28.85 -10.45
C ILE A 169 3.22 28.52 -9.62
N ARG A 170 2.50 29.54 -9.16
CA ARG A 170 1.37 29.41 -8.21
C ARG A 170 0.06 29.74 -8.91
N TYR A 171 -0.76 28.74 -9.15
CA TYR A 171 -2.08 28.84 -9.74
C TYR A 171 -3.14 29.12 -8.69
N ARG A 172 -4.04 30.06 -8.97
CA ARG A 172 -5.13 30.46 -8.09
C ARG A 172 -6.49 30.32 -8.74
N ILE A 173 -7.49 29.92 -7.95
CA ILE A 173 -8.90 30.04 -8.31
C ILE A 173 -9.57 30.88 -7.24
N ASN A 174 -10.27 31.95 -7.63
CA ASN A 174 -10.96 32.84 -6.70
C ASN A 174 -10.06 33.39 -5.57
N GLY A 175 -8.79 33.69 -5.89
CA GLY A 175 -7.80 34.20 -4.94
C GLY A 175 -7.12 33.15 -4.04
N MET A 176 -7.63 31.92 -4.00
CA MET A 176 -7.01 30.80 -3.26
C MET A 176 -5.96 30.10 -4.12
N GLU A 177 -4.77 29.86 -3.57
CA GLU A 177 -3.77 28.97 -4.20
C GLU A 177 -4.32 27.54 -4.24
N VAL A 178 -4.50 27.01 -5.46
CA VAL A 178 -5.01 25.65 -5.67
C VAL A 178 -3.89 24.68 -6.04
N LEU A 179 -2.84 25.17 -6.70
CA LEU A 179 -1.72 24.36 -7.15
C LEU A 179 -0.46 25.22 -7.23
N SER A 180 0.64 24.71 -6.70
CA SER A 180 1.97 25.28 -6.88
C SER A 180 2.88 24.26 -7.55
N LEU A 181 3.56 24.66 -8.61
CA LEU A 181 4.64 23.90 -9.23
C LEU A 181 5.95 24.51 -8.71
N GLN A 182 6.74 23.75 -7.97
CA GLN A 182 7.95 24.25 -7.29
C GLN A 182 9.20 23.57 -7.81
N ARG A 183 10.27 24.34 -7.92
CA ARG A 183 11.62 23.91 -8.30
C ARG A 183 12.52 23.97 -7.05
N ASP A 184 12.18 23.16 -6.04
CA ASP A 184 12.93 23.14 -4.76
C ASP A 184 14.24 22.37 -4.87
N ALA A 185 15.32 22.94 -4.35
CA ALA A 185 16.57 22.24 -4.12
C ALA A 185 16.50 21.52 -2.75
N SER A 186 16.79 20.22 -2.71
CA SER A 186 17.02 19.52 -1.44
C SER A 186 18.30 20.02 -0.75
N GLU A 187 18.40 19.84 0.57
CA GLU A 187 19.62 20.15 1.35
C GLU A 187 20.89 19.47 0.79
N ALA A 188 20.73 18.36 0.08
CA ALA A 188 21.82 17.61 -0.56
C ALA A 188 22.13 18.05 -2.01
N GLY A 189 21.50 19.12 -2.51
CA GLY A 189 21.75 19.64 -3.86
C GLY A 189 21.17 18.78 -4.99
N TRP A 190 20.05 18.09 -4.75
CA TRP A 190 19.21 17.42 -5.77
C TRP A 190 17.86 18.14 -5.94
N LEU A 191 17.36 18.33 -7.17
CA LEU A 191 16.04 18.95 -7.37
C LEU A 191 14.99 17.91 -6.98
N LEU A 192 14.04 18.31 -6.15
CA LEU A 192 12.73 17.68 -6.16
C LEU A 192 11.78 18.73 -6.71
N GLY A 193 11.67 18.77 -8.05
CA GLY A 193 10.53 19.45 -8.66
C GLY A 193 9.26 18.87 -8.02
N SER A 194 8.46 19.72 -7.39
CA SER A 194 7.31 19.27 -6.61
C SER A 194 6.02 19.91 -7.11
N ILE A 195 5.04 19.07 -7.40
CA ILE A 195 3.65 19.44 -7.68
C ILE A 195 2.94 19.48 -6.33
N ARG A 196 2.51 20.66 -5.90
CA ARG A 196 1.93 20.92 -4.59
C ARG A 196 0.50 21.44 -4.68
N PRO A 197 -0.50 20.57 -4.58
CA PRO A 197 -1.88 20.98 -4.40
C PRO A 197 -2.13 21.69 -3.07
N PHE A 198 -3.19 22.50 -3.01
CA PHE A 198 -3.63 23.23 -1.81
C PHE A 198 -3.86 22.39 -0.55
N PHE A 199 -4.10 21.09 -0.71
CA PHE A 199 -4.43 20.20 0.41
C PHE A 199 -3.21 19.55 1.05
N LEU A 200 -1.99 19.80 0.54
CA LEU A 200 -0.77 19.32 1.19
C LEU A 200 -0.36 20.28 2.31
N HIS A 201 0.00 19.73 3.48
CA HIS A 201 0.59 20.52 4.55
C HIS A 201 2.01 21.01 4.17
N GLU A 202 2.44 22.14 4.74
CA GLU A 202 3.75 22.74 4.46
C GLU A 202 4.92 21.78 4.66
N ARG A 203 4.82 20.87 5.64
CA ARG A 203 5.84 19.86 5.95
C ARG A 203 5.78 18.60 5.08
N GLU A 204 4.70 18.40 4.34
CA GLU A 204 4.55 17.23 3.47
C GLU A 204 5.37 17.41 2.19
N ARG A 205 5.98 16.31 1.73
CA ARG A 205 6.67 16.27 0.44
C ARG A 205 5.62 16.35 -0.68
N GLY A 206 5.84 17.25 -1.63
CA GLY A 206 4.99 17.37 -2.83
C GLY A 206 5.07 16.15 -3.73
N PHE A 207 4.16 16.07 -4.70
CA PHE A 207 4.18 15.01 -5.70
C PHE A 207 5.30 15.25 -6.71
N LEU A 208 5.94 14.18 -7.18
CA LEU A 208 7.03 14.31 -8.16
C LEU A 208 6.46 14.52 -9.56
N PHE A 209 7.19 15.29 -10.37
CA PHE A 209 6.97 15.31 -11.81
C PHE A 209 7.25 13.93 -12.43
N GLY A 210 6.72 13.69 -13.65
CA GLY A 210 7.07 12.52 -14.46
C GLY A 210 8.46 12.63 -15.07
N ARG A 211 8.81 11.72 -15.99
CA ARG A 211 10.10 11.77 -16.72
C ARG A 211 10.29 13.14 -17.36
N LYS A 212 11.52 13.66 -17.41
CA LYS A 212 11.82 14.99 -17.98
C LYS A 212 11.15 15.26 -19.32
N ARG A 213 11.26 14.33 -20.27
CA ARG A 213 10.67 14.43 -21.62
C ARG A 213 9.14 14.62 -21.61
N ASP A 214 8.48 14.19 -20.53
CA ASP A 214 7.03 14.17 -20.36
C ASP A 214 6.56 15.36 -19.47
N VAL A 215 7.47 16.18 -18.92
CA VAL A 215 7.11 17.27 -17.98
C VAL A 215 6.22 18.31 -18.64
N ILE A 216 6.59 18.79 -19.83
CA ILE A 216 5.80 19.82 -20.54
C ILE A 216 4.42 19.25 -20.87
N GLU A 217 4.35 18.16 -21.62
CA GLU A 217 3.08 17.63 -22.09
C GLU A 217 2.21 17.06 -20.96
N GLY A 218 2.81 16.41 -19.97
CA GLY A 218 2.12 15.95 -18.77
C GLY A 218 1.55 17.13 -17.97
N THR A 219 2.32 18.21 -17.79
CA THR A 219 1.85 19.40 -17.06
C THR A 219 0.75 20.11 -17.83
N ARG A 220 0.84 20.18 -19.17
CA ARG A 220 -0.23 20.68 -20.04
C ARG A 220 -1.53 19.92 -19.79
N ARG A 221 -1.51 18.58 -19.86
CA ARG A 221 -2.68 17.74 -19.59
C ARG A 221 -3.21 17.90 -18.16
N LEU A 222 -2.33 18.01 -17.17
CA LEU A 222 -2.71 18.25 -15.78
C LEU A 222 -3.46 19.58 -15.66
N LEU A 223 -2.85 20.69 -16.10
CA LEU A 223 -3.42 22.03 -15.96
C LEU A 223 -4.73 22.19 -16.75
N SER A 224 -4.84 21.57 -17.93
CA SER A 224 -6.05 21.61 -18.75
C SER A 224 -7.28 21.00 -18.07
N ARG A 225 -7.09 20.09 -17.10
CA ARG A 225 -8.18 19.33 -16.45
C ARG A 225 -8.32 19.61 -14.97
N TYR A 226 -7.29 20.17 -14.33
CA TYR A 226 -7.18 20.30 -12.88
C TYR A 226 -8.37 21.04 -12.25
N ALA A 227 -8.74 22.20 -12.80
CA ALA A 227 -9.80 23.03 -12.25
C ALA A 227 -11.17 22.35 -12.27
N ALA A 228 -11.54 21.76 -13.41
CA ALA A 228 -12.80 21.03 -13.59
C ALA A 228 -12.84 19.79 -12.68
N TYR A 229 -11.76 19.01 -12.66
CA TYR A 229 -11.65 17.81 -11.82
C TYR A 229 -11.81 18.14 -10.33
N LEU A 230 -11.14 19.18 -9.83
CA LEU A 230 -11.31 19.60 -8.43
C LEU A 230 -12.76 19.97 -8.12
N ALA A 231 -13.42 20.72 -9.01
CA ALA A 231 -14.80 21.13 -8.81
C ALA A 231 -15.78 19.94 -8.71
N GLU A 232 -15.56 18.89 -9.50
CA GLU A 232 -16.33 17.64 -9.42
C GLU A 232 -16.07 16.89 -8.11
N GLN A 233 -14.80 16.80 -7.69
CA GLN A 233 -14.43 16.05 -6.49
C GLN A 233 -14.88 16.72 -5.19
N VAL A 234 -15.10 18.04 -5.17
CA VAL A 234 -15.67 18.74 -3.99
C VAL A 234 -17.08 18.22 -3.65
N GLU A 235 -17.94 18.00 -4.65
CA GLU A 235 -19.31 17.50 -4.42
C GLU A 235 -19.28 16.04 -3.92
N VAL A 236 -18.41 15.22 -4.50
CA VAL A 236 -18.18 13.84 -4.06
C VAL A 236 -17.66 13.83 -2.63
N LEU A 237 -16.77 14.75 -2.27
CA LEU A 237 -16.21 14.85 -0.93
C LEU A 237 -17.29 15.18 0.11
N GLU A 238 -18.15 16.18 -0.14
CA GLU A 238 -19.21 16.57 0.81
C GLU A 238 -20.16 15.37 1.09
N GLY A 239 -20.55 14.63 0.05
CA GLY A 239 -21.36 13.40 0.21
C GLY A 239 -20.62 12.28 0.94
N ALA A 240 -19.36 12.04 0.60
CA ALA A 240 -18.54 10.99 1.21
C ALA A 240 -18.21 11.30 2.69
N GLU A 241 -17.99 12.57 3.04
CA GLU A 241 -17.74 13.03 4.40
C GLU A 241 -18.97 12.87 5.29
N LEU A 242 -20.16 13.18 4.77
CA LEU A 242 -21.42 12.93 5.48
C LEU A 242 -21.61 11.44 5.79
N GLU A 243 -21.38 10.57 4.81
CA GLU A 243 -21.48 9.11 5.01
C GLU A 243 -20.39 8.58 5.95
N HIS A 244 -19.18 9.12 5.88
CA HIS A 244 -18.09 8.79 6.81
C HIS A 244 -18.45 9.17 8.24
N SER A 245 -18.90 10.41 8.48
CA SER A 245 -19.31 10.90 9.81
C SER A 245 -20.50 10.12 10.37
N LYS A 246 -21.49 9.78 9.53
CA LYS A 246 -22.58 8.86 9.93
C LYS A 246 -22.02 7.49 10.35
N GLY A 247 -21.07 6.96 9.57
CA GLY A 247 -20.38 5.70 9.88
C GLY A 247 -19.64 5.73 11.22
N GLU A 248 -18.89 6.81 11.50
CA GLU A 248 -18.17 7.00 12.76
C GLU A 248 -19.11 7.12 13.96
N LYS A 249 -20.23 7.85 13.83
CA LYS A 249 -21.24 7.93 14.89
C LYS A 249 -21.87 6.58 15.17
N ILE A 250 -22.22 5.83 14.12
CA ILE A 250 -22.76 4.47 14.26
C ILE A 250 -21.73 3.57 14.94
N ARG A 251 -20.45 3.67 14.54
CA ARG A 251 -19.35 2.91 15.13
C ARG A 251 -19.18 3.22 16.62
N ALA A 252 -19.02 4.48 16.99
CA ALA A 252 -18.82 4.89 18.38
C ALA A 252 -19.99 4.46 19.29
N VAL A 253 -21.23 4.61 18.81
CA VAL A 253 -22.42 4.14 19.55
C VAL A 253 -22.45 2.61 19.64
N ALA A 254 -22.09 1.91 18.57
CA ALA A 254 -22.08 0.45 18.56
C ALA A 254 -20.97 -0.12 19.45
N GLU A 255 -19.75 0.41 19.42
CA GLU A 255 -18.63 -0.07 20.23
C GLU A 255 -18.95 0.02 21.73
N GLY A 256 -19.46 1.17 22.20
CA GLY A 256 -19.88 1.32 23.59
C GLY A 256 -21.03 0.38 23.99
N ASN A 257 -22.05 0.25 23.14
CA ASN A 257 -23.19 -0.62 23.44
C ASN A 257 -22.86 -2.11 23.34
N ILE A 258 -22.05 -2.52 22.36
CA ILE A 258 -21.63 -3.92 22.20
C ILE A 258 -20.82 -4.36 23.41
N ALA A 259 -19.88 -3.53 23.87
CA ALA A 259 -19.06 -3.87 25.04
C ALA A 259 -19.92 -4.13 26.28
N ILE A 260 -20.87 -3.25 26.59
CA ILE A 260 -21.76 -3.38 27.76
C ILE A 260 -22.67 -4.61 27.63
N LEU A 261 -23.29 -4.82 26.47
CA LEU A 261 -24.21 -5.93 26.27
C LEU A 261 -23.48 -7.29 26.20
N ALA A 262 -22.29 -7.33 25.61
CA ALA A 262 -21.46 -8.52 25.64
C ALA A 262 -21.04 -8.84 27.09
N GLN A 263 -20.65 -7.84 27.88
CA GLN A 263 -20.31 -8.03 29.29
C GLN A 263 -21.49 -8.63 30.07
N ASP A 264 -22.68 -8.03 29.99
CA ASP A 264 -23.89 -8.51 30.68
C ASP A 264 -24.24 -9.95 30.27
N LEU A 265 -24.22 -10.22 28.97
CA LEU A 265 -24.54 -11.54 28.41
C LEU A 265 -23.52 -12.62 28.82
N MET A 266 -22.23 -12.32 28.72
CA MET A 266 -21.16 -13.27 29.01
C MET A 266 -21.03 -13.52 30.51
N HIS A 267 -21.13 -12.48 31.35
CA HIS A 267 -21.11 -12.64 32.81
C HIS A 267 -22.34 -13.39 33.32
N GLY A 268 -23.53 -13.08 32.81
CA GLY A 268 -24.76 -13.79 33.15
C GLY A 268 -24.72 -15.27 32.81
N ALA A 269 -23.95 -15.65 31.78
CA ALA A 269 -23.78 -17.03 31.34
C ALA A 269 -22.51 -17.72 31.86
N GLY A 270 -21.60 -16.98 32.53
CA GLY A 270 -20.37 -17.55 33.11
C GLY A 270 -19.22 -17.77 32.12
N TYR A 271 -19.20 -17.08 30.98
CA TYR A 271 -18.17 -17.22 29.95
C TYR A 271 -17.04 -16.19 30.09
N THR A 272 -15.80 -16.64 29.89
CA THR A 272 -14.64 -15.77 29.68
C THR A 272 -14.63 -15.30 28.23
N TYR A 273 -14.46 -13.99 28.00
CA TYR A 273 -14.58 -13.41 26.67
C TYR A 273 -13.56 -12.31 26.39
N ALA A 274 -13.37 -11.98 25.12
CA ALA A 274 -12.58 -10.83 24.70
C ALA A 274 -13.25 -10.13 23.51
N LEU A 275 -12.99 -8.83 23.36
CA LEU A 275 -13.51 -8.02 22.25
C LEU A 275 -12.35 -7.45 21.45
N GLU A 276 -12.48 -7.47 20.13
CA GLU A 276 -11.53 -6.84 19.21
C GLU A 276 -12.26 -5.91 18.25
N GLU A 277 -11.92 -4.63 18.28
CA GLU A 277 -12.50 -3.62 17.40
C GLU A 277 -11.95 -3.74 15.97
N LYS A 278 -12.85 -3.75 14.98
CA LYS A 278 -12.54 -3.61 13.56
C LYS A 278 -13.30 -2.42 13.00
N GLU A 279 -12.89 -1.97 11.81
CA GLU A 279 -13.46 -0.79 11.14
C GLU A 279 -15.00 -0.79 11.05
N LYS A 280 -15.62 -1.97 10.87
CA LYS A 280 -17.07 -2.13 10.62
C LYS A 280 -17.78 -3.10 11.56
N SER A 281 -17.06 -3.70 12.50
CA SER A 281 -17.60 -4.73 13.39
C SER A 281 -16.75 -4.85 14.64
N VAL A 282 -17.32 -5.36 15.71
CA VAL A 282 -16.57 -5.89 16.85
C VAL A 282 -16.49 -7.41 16.69
N ARG A 283 -15.33 -8.01 16.91
CA ARG A 283 -15.20 -9.46 17.04
C ARG A 283 -15.33 -9.83 18.51
N LEU A 284 -16.20 -10.79 18.78
CA LEU A 284 -16.40 -11.38 20.11
C LEU A 284 -15.74 -12.75 20.14
N TYR A 285 -14.78 -12.91 21.03
CA TYR A 285 -14.08 -14.14 21.33
C TYR A 285 -14.62 -14.73 22.62
N ILE A 286 -14.96 -16.02 22.65
CA ILE A 286 -15.56 -16.69 23.81
C ILE A 286 -14.80 -17.98 24.08
N ARG A 287 -14.29 -18.15 25.31
CA ARG A 287 -13.67 -19.41 25.77
C ARG A 287 -14.79 -20.39 26.13
N LEU A 288 -14.88 -21.50 25.40
CA LEU A 288 -15.96 -22.47 25.59
C LEU A 288 -15.69 -23.39 26.80
N HIS A 289 -16.75 -23.94 27.40
CA HIS A 289 -16.63 -24.87 28.53
C HIS A 289 -16.35 -26.32 28.10
N ALA A 290 -16.82 -26.69 26.91
CA ALA A 290 -16.67 -28.03 26.36
C ALA A 290 -15.39 -28.15 25.51
N GLY A 291 -14.65 -29.24 25.72
CA GLY A 291 -13.28 -29.43 25.21
C GLY A 291 -12.25 -28.96 26.24
N SER A 292 -11.06 -29.57 26.27
CA SER A 292 -9.97 -29.14 27.15
C SER A 292 -9.71 -27.63 27.02
N ASP A 293 -9.01 -27.03 28.01
CA ASP A 293 -8.75 -25.60 28.30
C ASP A 293 -8.22 -24.69 27.14
N ALA A 294 -8.38 -25.10 25.88
CA ALA A 294 -7.76 -24.54 24.72
C ALA A 294 -8.67 -24.29 23.50
N ARG A 295 -9.96 -23.93 23.70
CA ARG A 295 -10.90 -23.67 22.59
C ARG A 295 -11.60 -22.31 22.67
N CYS A 296 -11.69 -21.64 21.53
CA CYS A 296 -12.22 -20.29 21.40
C CYS A 296 -13.19 -20.18 20.22
N LEU A 297 -14.39 -19.65 20.47
CA LEU A 297 -15.36 -19.28 19.46
C LEU A 297 -15.15 -17.82 19.06
N GLU A 298 -15.10 -17.50 17.76
CA GLU A 298 -15.10 -16.12 17.25
C GLU A 298 -16.41 -15.82 16.51
N LEU A 299 -17.06 -14.73 16.90
CA LEU A 299 -18.27 -14.19 16.28
C LEU A 299 -18.01 -12.76 15.80
N SER A 300 -18.55 -12.41 14.63
CA SER A 300 -18.50 -11.03 14.11
C SER A 300 -19.81 -10.30 14.40
N LEU A 301 -19.73 -9.15 15.05
CA LEU A 301 -20.86 -8.27 15.40
C LEU A 301 -20.74 -6.94 14.62
N PRO A 302 -21.33 -6.83 13.41
CA PRO A 302 -21.25 -5.61 12.62
C PRO A 302 -21.97 -4.43 13.28
N HIS A 303 -21.34 -3.26 13.33
CA HIS A 303 -21.85 -2.07 14.04
C HIS A 303 -23.27 -1.69 13.65
N ARG A 304 -23.64 -1.84 12.37
CA ARG A 304 -24.98 -1.49 11.87
C ARG A 304 -26.08 -2.47 12.28
N THR A 305 -25.74 -3.74 12.53
CA THR A 305 -26.72 -4.82 12.71
C THR A 305 -26.63 -5.50 14.08
N PHE A 306 -25.69 -5.08 14.92
CA PHE A 306 -25.44 -5.72 16.22
C PHE A 306 -26.69 -5.84 17.11
N PRO A 307 -27.64 -4.86 17.19
CA PRO A 307 -28.76 -4.98 18.13
C PRO A 307 -29.66 -6.17 17.80
N LYS A 308 -29.74 -6.54 16.52
CA LYS A 308 -30.49 -7.72 16.07
C LYS A 308 -29.71 -9.02 16.31
N ARG A 309 -28.37 -8.97 16.24
CA ARG A 309 -27.49 -10.14 16.30
C ARG A 309 -27.06 -10.51 17.72
N ILE A 310 -27.12 -9.59 18.69
CA ILE A 310 -26.67 -9.88 20.07
C ILE A 310 -27.52 -10.97 20.72
N ALA A 311 -28.82 -11.00 20.44
CA ALA A 311 -29.74 -12.04 20.92
C ALA A 311 -29.40 -13.45 20.38
N ASP A 312 -28.72 -13.50 19.24
CA ASP A 312 -28.35 -14.73 18.54
C ASP A 312 -27.00 -15.30 18.99
N VAL A 313 -26.25 -14.58 19.85
CA VAL A 313 -24.96 -15.01 20.39
C VAL A 313 -25.10 -16.28 21.23
N MET A 314 -25.94 -16.28 22.27
CA MET A 314 -26.08 -17.47 23.14
C MET A 314 -26.66 -18.69 22.44
N PRO A 315 -27.69 -18.56 21.57
CA PRO A 315 -28.13 -19.68 20.73
C PRO A 315 -27.01 -20.27 19.87
N THR A 316 -26.12 -19.43 19.33
CA THR A 316 -24.96 -19.87 18.55
C THR A 316 -23.92 -20.58 19.44
N VAL A 317 -23.59 -20.02 20.60
CA VAL A 317 -22.68 -20.65 21.58
C VAL A 317 -23.18 -22.05 21.96
N ALA A 318 -24.47 -22.16 22.31
CA ALA A 318 -25.07 -23.44 22.68
C ALA A 318 -25.07 -24.47 21.54
N ALA A 319 -25.24 -24.02 20.29
CA ALA A 319 -25.15 -24.90 19.12
C ALA A 319 -23.72 -25.43 18.94
N VAL A 320 -22.71 -24.57 19.14
CA VAL A 320 -21.30 -24.96 19.05
C VAL A 320 -20.92 -25.90 20.21
N GLU A 321 -21.36 -25.65 21.44
CA GLU A 321 -21.05 -26.58 22.55
C GLU A 321 -21.65 -27.98 22.33
N ARG A 322 -22.87 -28.08 21.78
CA ARG A 322 -23.44 -29.39 21.39
C ARG A 322 -22.61 -30.07 20.30
N LEU A 323 -22.20 -29.32 19.28
CA LEU A 323 -21.28 -29.81 18.26
C LEU A 323 -20.01 -30.39 18.91
N LEU A 324 -19.40 -29.67 19.85
CA LEU A 324 -18.16 -30.10 20.49
C LEU A 324 -18.32 -31.31 21.42
N ALA A 325 -19.51 -31.53 21.97
CA ALA A 325 -19.80 -32.73 22.76
C ALA A 325 -19.90 -34.01 21.89
N GLU A 326 -20.16 -33.86 20.59
CA GLU A 326 -20.41 -34.98 19.68
C GLU A 326 -19.26 -35.23 18.68
N VAL A 327 -18.41 -34.23 18.41
CA VAL A 327 -17.32 -34.35 17.45
C VAL A 327 -16.22 -35.28 17.96
N GLY A 328 -15.83 -36.24 17.12
CA GLY A 328 -14.76 -37.21 17.40
C GLY A 328 -13.37 -36.84 16.85
N VAL A 329 -13.25 -35.78 16.04
CA VAL A 329 -12.00 -35.38 15.38
C VAL A 329 -11.64 -33.93 15.74
N PRO A 330 -10.42 -33.64 16.24
CA PRO A 330 -9.99 -32.27 16.49
C PRO A 330 -10.05 -31.42 15.21
N PHE A 331 -10.58 -30.21 15.31
CA PHE A 331 -10.75 -29.33 14.15
C PHE A 331 -10.62 -27.85 14.47
N LEU A 332 -10.39 -27.05 13.42
CA LEU A 332 -10.52 -25.59 13.41
C LEU A 332 -11.48 -25.19 12.28
N LEU A 333 -12.15 -24.05 12.43
CA LEU A 333 -13.04 -23.49 11.41
C LEU A 333 -12.66 -22.05 11.11
N GLY A 334 -12.10 -21.81 9.93
CA GLY A 334 -11.56 -20.52 9.52
C GLY A 334 -12.27 -19.94 8.29
N ASN A 335 -11.83 -18.76 7.86
CA ASN A 335 -12.19 -18.24 6.53
C ASN A 335 -11.35 -18.95 5.46
N ALA A 336 -11.82 -18.95 4.21
CA ALA A 336 -11.07 -19.45 3.07
C ALA A 336 -9.89 -18.56 2.63
N ASP A 337 -9.61 -17.47 3.35
CA ASP A 337 -8.48 -16.58 3.04
C ASP A 337 -7.17 -17.34 3.36
N GLY A 338 -6.33 -17.57 2.33
CA GLY A 338 -5.10 -18.36 2.47
C GLY A 338 -5.32 -19.88 2.46
N ALA A 339 -6.49 -20.36 2.05
CA ALA A 339 -6.72 -21.80 1.84
C ALA A 339 -5.82 -22.35 0.71
N PRO A 340 -5.36 -23.62 0.81
CA PRO A 340 -4.62 -24.27 -0.26
C PRO A 340 -5.48 -24.43 -1.52
N GLU A 341 -4.82 -24.71 -2.65
CA GLU A 341 -5.52 -25.02 -3.89
C GLU A 341 -6.34 -26.32 -3.72
N TRP A 342 -7.63 -26.30 -4.06
CA TRP A 342 -8.52 -27.46 -3.90
C TRP A 342 -8.05 -28.65 -4.74
N GLY A 343 -8.03 -29.84 -4.15
CA GLY A 343 -7.53 -31.07 -4.77
C GLY A 343 -6.01 -31.23 -4.67
N SER A 344 -5.30 -30.31 -4.02
CA SER A 344 -3.86 -30.41 -3.81
C SER A 344 -3.52 -31.34 -2.64
N VAL A 345 -2.36 -32.00 -2.76
CA VAL A 345 -1.67 -32.63 -1.63
C VAL A 345 -0.33 -31.92 -1.48
N GLU A 346 -0.23 -31.09 -0.45
CA GLU A 346 0.95 -30.32 -0.13
C GLU A 346 1.81 -31.08 0.87
N LEU A 347 3.04 -31.38 0.46
CA LEU A 347 4.09 -31.85 1.35
C LEU A 347 4.87 -30.62 1.82
N THR A 348 4.49 -30.05 2.96
CA THR A 348 5.15 -28.86 3.49
C THR A 348 6.49 -29.24 4.11
N GLY A 349 7.54 -28.79 3.42
CA GLY A 349 8.93 -29.05 3.72
C GLY A 349 9.48 -28.12 4.80
N ASP A 350 8.85 -28.08 5.97
CA ASP A 350 9.57 -27.66 7.17
C ASP A 350 10.58 -28.77 7.49
N ASN A 351 11.74 -28.69 6.85
CA ASN A 351 12.86 -29.64 6.80
C ASN A 351 12.69 -30.91 5.94
N GLU A 352 12.69 -30.81 4.61
CA GLU A 352 13.20 -31.90 3.75
C GLU A 352 14.59 -32.37 4.20
N TYR A 353 15.38 -31.43 4.76
CA TYR A 353 16.65 -31.70 5.43
C TYR A 353 16.53 -32.72 6.56
N PHE A 354 15.41 -32.77 7.31
CA PHE A 354 15.20 -33.74 8.39
C PHE A 354 15.06 -35.16 7.83
N LEU A 355 14.23 -35.33 6.78
CA LEU A 355 14.04 -36.64 6.14
C LEU A 355 15.30 -37.16 5.43
N GLN A 356 16.24 -36.26 5.11
CA GLN A 356 17.52 -36.57 4.48
C GLN A 356 18.71 -36.51 5.45
N SER A 357 18.49 -36.07 6.70
CA SER A 357 19.56 -35.87 7.67
C SER A 357 20.07 -37.20 8.21
N LYS A 358 21.39 -37.35 8.21
CA LYS A 358 22.06 -38.50 8.85
C LYS A 358 21.95 -38.51 10.37
N THR A 359 21.51 -37.41 10.98
CA THR A 359 21.33 -37.27 12.44
C THR A 359 19.88 -37.45 12.90
N ALA A 360 18.93 -37.58 11.97
CA ALA A 360 17.52 -37.80 12.30
C ALA A 360 17.28 -39.22 12.84
N ASP A 361 16.39 -39.35 13.83
CA ASP A 361 15.97 -40.65 14.37
C ASP A 361 15.28 -41.48 13.26
N PRO A 362 15.84 -42.63 12.85
CA PRO A 362 15.29 -43.45 11.77
C PRO A 362 13.85 -43.93 12.03
N ARG A 363 13.47 -44.13 13.30
CA ARG A 363 12.10 -44.55 13.64
C ARG A 363 11.09 -43.45 13.34
N ARG A 364 11.43 -42.20 13.64
CA ARG A 364 10.59 -41.03 13.36
C ARG A 364 10.47 -40.75 11.87
N VAL A 365 11.58 -40.83 11.13
CA VAL A 365 11.57 -40.69 9.67
C VAL A 365 10.65 -41.74 9.03
N LYS A 366 10.71 -42.99 9.52
CA LYS A 366 9.82 -44.07 9.06
C LYS A 366 8.35 -43.78 9.37
N LEU A 367 8.04 -43.36 10.60
CA LEU A 367 6.68 -42.99 11.01
C LEU A 367 6.09 -41.90 10.12
N VAL A 368 6.83 -40.81 9.89
CA VAL A 368 6.40 -39.69 9.02
C VAL A 368 6.09 -40.19 7.62
N ARG A 369 7.00 -40.95 7.00
CA ARG A 369 6.78 -41.47 5.64
C ARG A 369 5.55 -42.38 5.56
N MET A 370 5.40 -43.28 6.53
CA MET A 370 4.25 -44.18 6.58
C MET A 370 2.93 -43.43 6.80
N GLY A 371 2.89 -42.46 7.71
CA GLY A 371 1.69 -41.65 7.96
C GLY A 371 1.29 -40.81 6.75
N GLN A 372 2.27 -40.16 6.09
CA GLN A 372 2.04 -39.41 4.85
C GLN A 372 1.46 -40.29 3.74
N GLU A 373 2.05 -41.47 3.51
CA GLU A 373 1.58 -42.40 2.49
C GLU A 373 0.18 -42.93 2.80
N ALA A 374 -0.07 -43.34 4.05
CA ALA A 374 -1.35 -43.89 4.47
C ALA A 374 -2.49 -42.87 4.35
N LEU A 375 -2.27 -41.62 4.77
CA LEU A 375 -3.28 -40.55 4.66
C LEU A 375 -3.58 -40.18 3.20
N ARG A 376 -2.56 -40.16 2.33
CA ARG A 376 -2.73 -39.91 0.88
C ARG A 376 -3.59 -40.98 0.21
N LEU A 377 -3.47 -42.22 0.64
CA LEU A 377 -4.27 -43.33 0.12
C LEU A 377 -5.68 -43.36 0.72
N ALA A 378 -5.82 -43.03 2.01
CA ALA A 378 -7.08 -43.13 2.73
C ALA A 378 -8.11 -42.06 2.33
N PHE A 379 -7.71 -40.78 2.23
CA PHE A 379 -8.68 -39.68 2.06
C PHE A 379 -9.44 -39.66 0.74
N PRO A 380 -8.83 -39.96 -0.42
CA PRO A 380 -9.57 -40.05 -1.67
C PRO A 380 -10.72 -41.06 -1.59
N SER A 381 -10.44 -42.27 -1.12
CA SER A 381 -11.46 -43.32 -0.98
C SER A 381 -12.49 -43.00 0.11
N LEU A 382 -12.10 -42.30 1.18
CA LEU A 382 -13.00 -41.93 2.27
C LEU A 382 -14.02 -40.85 1.85
N LEU A 383 -13.58 -39.88 1.04
CA LEU A 383 -14.41 -38.75 0.63
C LEU A 383 -15.15 -38.98 -0.68
N GLU A 384 -14.79 -40.02 -1.45
CA GLU A 384 -15.52 -40.44 -2.64
C GLU A 384 -17.00 -40.74 -2.32
N GLY A 385 -17.91 -40.13 -3.08
CA GLY A 385 -19.36 -40.28 -2.86
C GLY A 385 -19.92 -39.63 -1.59
N SER A 386 -19.08 -38.97 -0.77
CA SER A 386 -19.51 -38.34 0.50
C SER A 386 -20.24 -37.00 0.31
N GLY A 387 -20.03 -36.34 -0.84
CA GLY A 387 -20.47 -34.97 -1.13
C GLY A 387 -19.39 -33.90 -0.90
N TYR A 388 -18.26 -34.25 -0.27
CA TYR A 388 -17.17 -33.32 0.08
C TYR A 388 -15.94 -33.51 -0.80
N GLY A 389 -16.11 -33.39 -2.12
CA GLY A 389 -15.04 -33.57 -3.11
C GLY A 389 -14.06 -32.39 -3.23
N GLU A 390 -14.41 -31.21 -2.69
CA GLU A 390 -13.54 -30.04 -2.66
C GLU A 390 -12.73 -30.01 -1.35
N TYR A 391 -11.60 -30.72 -1.34
CA TYR A 391 -10.70 -30.81 -0.20
C TYR A 391 -9.22 -30.75 -0.63
N SER A 392 -8.34 -30.43 0.30
CA SER A 392 -6.88 -30.49 0.11
C SER A 392 -6.21 -31.05 1.35
N LEU A 393 -5.02 -31.61 1.19
CA LEU A 393 -4.29 -32.25 2.28
C LEU A 393 -2.92 -31.59 2.47
N GLU A 394 -2.65 -31.14 3.69
CA GLU A 394 -1.33 -30.64 4.10
C GLU A 394 -0.62 -31.69 4.98
N LEU A 395 0.63 -32.01 4.66
CA LEU A 395 1.43 -33.04 5.32
C LEU A 395 2.84 -32.53 5.65
N ARG A 396 3.17 -32.43 6.94
CA ARG A 396 4.39 -31.83 7.48
C ARG A 396 5.42 -32.87 7.90
N SER A 397 6.69 -32.61 7.63
CA SER A 397 7.79 -33.54 7.97
C SER A 397 8.58 -33.20 9.24
N GLY A 398 8.67 -31.91 9.60
CA GLY A 398 9.46 -31.41 10.75
C GLY A 398 8.65 -30.92 11.95
N PHE A 399 7.36 -31.27 12.05
CA PHE A 399 6.43 -30.75 13.08
C PHE A 399 6.96 -30.87 14.54
N HIS A 400 7.71 -31.92 14.84
CA HIS A 400 8.28 -32.19 16.16
C HIS A 400 9.37 -31.18 16.59
N LEU A 401 9.98 -30.46 15.65
CA LEU A 401 10.98 -29.42 15.95
C LEU A 401 10.34 -28.15 16.53
N TYR A 402 9.07 -27.94 16.23
CA TYR A 402 8.30 -26.77 16.64
C TYR A 402 7.31 -27.10 17.76
N ARG A 403 7.18 -28.38 18.13
CA ARG A 403 6.21 -28.84 19.14
C ARG A 403 6.37 -28.15 20.50
N ASP A 404 7.60 -27.80 20.86
CA ASP A 404 7.91 -27.16 22.15
C ASP A 404 8.17 -25.64 22.00
N ALA A 405 8.20 -25.10 20.77
CA ALA A 405 8.58 -23.72 20.46
C ALA A 405 7.49 -22.89 19.75
N SER A 406 6.50 -23.53 19.11
CA SER A 406 5.41 -22.87 18.41
C SER A 406 4.23 -22.63 19.34
N THR A 407 3.68 -21.42 19.27
CA THR A 407 2.44 -21.09 19.96
C THR A 407 1.22 -21.62 19.22
N ASP A 408 1.21 -21.75 17.88
CA ASP A 408 0.06 -22.18 17.07
C ASP A 408 -0.24 -23.70 17.14
N GLU A 409 -1.50 -24.07 17.41
CA GLU A 409 -1.93 -25.47 17.48
C GLU A 409 -1.85 -26.20 16.14
N SER A 410 -2.09 -25.53 15.02
CA SER A 410 -1.94 -26.17 13.71
C SER A 410 -0.51 -26.68 13.48
N CYS A 411 0.49 -26.02 14.07
CA CYS A 411 1.91 -26.44 14.06
C CYS A 411 2.19 -27.67 14.93
N MET A 412 1.27 -28.04 15.80
CA MET A 412 1.37 -29.23 16.64
C MET A 412 0.96 -30.50 15.90
N TYR A 413 0.17 -30.38 14.83
CA TYR A 413 -0.34 -31.51 14.06
C TYR A 413 0.45 -31.71 12.76
N PRO A 414 0.93 -32.93 12.51
CA PRO A 414 1.68 -33.23 11.29
C PRO A 414 0.82 -33.30 10.03
N ALA A 415 -0.50 -33.41 10.14
CA ALA A 415 -1.39 -33.50 8.99
C ALA A 415 -2.69 -32.72 9.20
N ILE A 416 -3.10 -32.02 8.14
CA ILE A 416 -4.32 -31.21 8.13
C ILE A 416 -5.13 -31.52 6.87
N LEU A 417 -6.37 -31.96 7.04
CA LEU A 417 -7.34 -32.08 5.94
C LEU A 417 -8.17 -30.80 5.89
N HIS A 418 -8.04 -30.06 4.79
CA HIS A 418 -8.81 -28.86 4.51
C HIS A 418 -10.04 -29.23 3.71
N VAL A 419 -11.23 -28.96 4.24
CA VAL A 419 -12.51 -29.21 3.55
C VAL A 419 -13.19 -27.88 3.32
N LYS A 420 -13.56 -27.61 2.06
CA LYS A 420 -14.31 -26.41 1.72
C LYS A 420 -15.70 -26.46 2.34
N MET A 421 -16.09 -25.37 3.00
CA MET A 421 -17.37 -25.25 3.67
C MET A 421 -18.20 -24.09 3.10
N PRO A 422 -19.53 -24.08 3.34
CA PRO A 422 -20.38 -22.94 3.04
C PRO A 422 -19.91 -21.63 3.70
N GLN A 423 -20.52 -20.49 3.32
CA GLN A 423 -20.24 -19.19 3.95
C GLN A 423 -18.77 -18.73 3.86
N ARG A 424 -18.05 -19.15 2.80
CA ARG A 424 -16.60 -18.90 2.59
C ARG A 424 -15.73 -19.39 3.76
N LYS A 425 -16.10 -20.52 4.36
CA LYS A 425 -15.36 -21.16 5.45
C LYS A 425 -14.53 -22.34 4.97
N VAL A 426 -13.56 -22.71 5.78
CA VAL A 426 -12.77 -23.93 5.62
C VAL A 426 -12.71 -24.65 6.95
N LEU A 427 -13.04 -25.94 6.93
CA LEU A 427 -12.86 -26.84 8.04
C LEU A 427 -11.47 -27.46 7.95
N HIS A 428 -10.70 -27.37 9.02
CA HIS A 428 -9.37 -27.95 9.13
C HIS A 428 -9.45 -29.10 10.14
N LEU A 429 -9.44 -30.35 9.66
CA LEU A 429 -9.35 -31.52 10.54
C LEU A 429 -7.89 -31.83 10.80
N LEU A 430 -7.53 -32.03 12.08
CA LEU A 430 -6.15 -32.13 12.54
C LEU A 430 -5.81 -33.57 12.92
N PHE A 431 -4.68 -34.10 12.42
CA PHE A 431 -4.30 -35.50 12.61
C PHE A 431 -2.85 -35.66 13.04
N ASP A 432 -2.61 -36.68 13.85
CA ASP A 432 -1.29 -37.17 14.21
C ASP A 432 -0.96 -38.46 13.43
N TYR A 433 0.28 -38.61 12.95
CA TYR A 433 0.69 -39.79 12.19
C TYR A 433 0.64 -41.11 13.00
N GLU A 434 0.65 -41.04 14.33
CA GLU A 434 0.57 -42.21 15.21
C GLU A 434 -0.87 -42.68 15.44
N THR A 435 -1.84 -41.76 15.43
CA THR A 435 -3.23 -42.03 15.88
C THR A 435 -4.30 -41.74 14.84
N PHE A 436 -3.94 -41.30 13.63
CA PHE A 436 -4.93 -40.88 12.62
C PHE A 436 -5.98 -41.96 12.26
N THR A 437 -5.61 -43.24 12.37
CA THR A 437 -6.51 -44.36 12.06
C THR A 437 -7.75 -44.38 12.92
N ASP A 438 -7.65 -43.91 14.17
CA ASP A 438 -8.75 -43.89 15.12
C ASP A 438 -9.81 -42.85 14.72
N TYR A 439 -9.39 -41.80 14.00
CA TYR A 439 -10.26 -40.73 13.55
C TYR A 439 -10.94 -41.02 12.22
N LEU A 440 -10.42 -41.93 11.38
CA LEU A 440 -10.93 -42.16 10.02
C LEU A 440 -12.46 -42.39 9.95
N PRO A 441 -13.08 -43.22 10.80
CA PRO A 441 -14.52 -43.43 10.76
C PRO A 441 -15.34 -42.19 11.14
N ALA A 442 -14.76 -41.27 11.90
CA ALA A 442 -15.43 -40.07 12.43
C ALA A 442 -15.31 -38.84 11.51
N ILE A 443 -14.49 -38.89 10.45
CA ILE A 443 -14.25 -37.73 9.57
C ILE A 443 -15.51 -37.25 8.86
N VAL A 444 -16.14 -38.09 8.05
CA VAL A 444 -17.36 -37.70 7.32
C VAL A 444 -18.50 -37.33 8.27
N PRO A 445 -18.76 -38.07 9.37
CA PRO A 445 -19.70 -37.64 10.41
C PRO A 445 -19.38 -36.25 10.98
N THR A 446 -18.11 -35.96 11.27
CA THR A 446 -17.68 -34.65 11.79
C THR A 446 -17.94 -33.54 10.78
N ILE A 447 -17.58 -33.73 9.50
CA ILE A 447 -17.81 -32.75 8.44
C ILE A 447 -19.32 -32.41 8.35
N ARG A 448 -20.17 -33.43 8.31
CA ARG A 448 -21.64 -33.26 8.25
C ARG A 448 -22.19 -32.53 9.47
N LEU A 449 -21.70 -32.88 10.66
CA LEU A 449 -22.15 -32.26 11.89
C LEU A 449 -21.75 -30.78 11.97
N VAL A 450 -20.53 -30.45 11.55
CA VAL A 450 -20.07 -29.05 11.43
C VAL A 450 -20.92 -28.30 10.43
N GLU A 451 -21.15 -28.84 9.24
CA GLU A 451 -21.98 -28.22 8.20
C GLU A 451 -23.42 -27.98 8.67
N ALA A 452 -24.04 -28.97 9.31
CA ALA A 452 -25.38 -28.85 9.88
C ALA A 452 -25.45 -27.80 10.99
N THR A 453 -24.41 -27.72 11.83
CA THR A 453 -24.30 -26.70 12.86
C THR A 453 -24.15 -25.31 12.24
N MET A 454 -23.34 -25.16 11.19
CA MET A 454 -23.21 -23.89 10.45
C MET A 454 -24.51 -23.46 9.77
N ALA A 455 -25.34 -24.40 9.32
CA ALA A 455 -26.63 -24.13 8.69
C ALA A 455 -27.71 -23.72 9.70
N SER A 456 -27.68 -24.27 10.91
CA SER A 456 -28.68 -24.04 11.96
C SER A 456 -28.30 -22.93 12.94
N ALA A 457 -27.00 -22.62 13.08
CA ALA A 457 -26.52 -21.54 13.93
C ALA A 457 -27.02 -20.19 13.42
N PRO A 458 -27.65 -19.36 14.29
CA PRO A 458 -28.12 -18.04 13.90
C PRO A 458 -27.02 -17.08 13.43
N LEU A 459 -25.80 -17.23 13.97
CA LEU A 459 -24.63 -16.45 13.56
C LEU A 459 -23.58 -17.34 12.90
N ALA A 460 -22.98 -16.81 11.83
CA ALA A 460 -21.75 -17.36 11.29
C ALA A 460 -20.63 -17.24 12.32
N PHE A 461 -19.85 -18.30 12.48
CA PHE A 461 -18.80 -18.37 13.48
C PHE A 461 -17.48 -18.86 12.90
N LYS A 462 -16.41 -18.72 13.69
CA LYS A 462 -15.15 -19.42 13.51
C LYS A 462 -14.79 -20.12 14.81
N TYR A 463 -13.96 -21.13 14.68
CA TYR A 463 -13.53 -21.93 15.82
C TYR A 463 -12.01 -22.06 15.80
N HIS A 464 -11.41 -21.62 16.89
CA HIS A 464 -9.98 -21.46 17.06
C HIS A 464 -9.48 -22.18 18.31
N SER A 465 -8.18 -22.40 18.33
CA SER A 465 -7.44 -22.78 19.52
C SER A 465 -7.13 -21.57 20.41
N THR A 466 -6.89 -21.78 21.70
CA THR A 466 -6.25 -20.76 22.56
C THR A 466 -4.76 -20.59 22.27
N ARG A 467 -4.19 -21.49 21.47
CA ARG A 467 -2.83 -21.41 20.93
C ARG A 467 -2.71 -20.48 19.70
N TYR A 468 -3.80 -19.81 19.32
CA TYR A 468 -3.79 -18.88 18.20
C TYR A 468 -2.83 -17.70 18.45
N TYR A 469 -2.04 -17.29 17.46
CA TYR A 469 -1.00 -16.26 17.65
C TYR A 469 -1.52 -14.90 18.15
N GLN A 470 -2.80 -14.57 17.94
CA GLN A 470 -3.41 -13.36 18.48
C GLN A 470 -4.08 -13.58 19.84
N TYR A 471 -4.24 -14.83 20.29
CA TYR A 471 -4.98 -15.16 21.51
C TYR A 471 -4.39 -14.48 22.75
N GLU A 472 -3.06 -14.50 22.90
CA GLU A 472 -2.37 -13.86 24.02
C GLU A 472 -2.44 -12.33 23.96
N SER A 473 -2.66 -11.76 22.77
CA SER A 473 -2.81 -10.30 22.61
C SER A 473 -4.23 -9.80 22.93
N LEU A 474 -5.19 -10.69 23.10
CA LEU A 474 -6.57 -10.32 23.41
C LEU A 474 -6.70 -9.96 24.89
N ALA A 475 -7.42 -8.87 25.17
CA ALA A 475 -7.79 -8.48 26.52
C ALA A 475 -8.96 -9.35 27.01
N TRP A 476 -8.65 -10.39 27.78
CA TRP A 476 -9.64 -11.33 28.31
C TRP A 476 -10.32 -10.80 29.57
N HIS A 477 -11.64 -10.97 29.62
CA HIS A 477 -12.51 -10.67 30.75
C HIS A 477 -13.00 -11.98 31.36
N GLU A 478 -12.69 -12.20 32.63
CA GLU A 478 -13.11 -13.40 33.36
C GLU A 478 -14.50 -13.22 33.98
N PRO A 479 -15.27 -14.31 34.17
CA PRO A 479 -16.60 -14.23 34.76
C PRO A 479 -16.54 -13.62 36.17
N GLY A 480 -17.26 -12.51 36.37
CA GLY A 480 -17.45 -11.90 37.69
C GLY A 480 -16.44 -10.82 38.10
N HIS A 481 -15.63 -10.31 37.17
CA HIS A 481 -14.72 -9.16 37.39
C HIS A 481 -15.17 -7.87 36.71
#